data_AF-A0A958LTI1-F1
#
_entry.id   AF-A0A958LTI1-F1
#
_cell.length_a   1.000
_cell.length_b   1.000
_cell.length_c   1.000
_cell.angle_alpha   90.00
_cell.angle_beta   90.00
_cell.angle_gamma   90.00
#
_symmetry.space_group_name_H-M   'P 1'
#
loop_
_entity.id
_entity.type
_entity.pdbx_description
1 polymer ?
#
loop_
_entity_poly.entity_id
_entity_poly.type
_entity_poly.pdbx_seq_one_letter_code
_entity_poly.pdbx_strand_id
1 'polypeptide(L)'
;MENLHHSKDFIPHQAETYNPIKVRCPDCMKLYAVNPDEIKESKPRFQCVACEKKFWIAYPESVGAGEVMGFPVEWLEKKIKEPVAALRQEERIQADFVEEQRPVESKAPVMPQAQAAPTKDPCPKCKSLYTRGERECPHCGVVIARWEDLQKLKAEEEQGFPSTAYLRQCWDAVLEDYDNEKVHQGFLAVCQEERNLVFASRQYGRILAAHAGDEMAQKMRAQVMALSQVSMDVHKSKPKTKQPVKYWSFTGFVLFFSAVLIAVGFFLEPWRNMVGVGVAMIFFVLAFRK
;
A
#
# COMPACT_ATOMS: atom_id res chain seq x y z
N MET A 1 -16.40 38.92 56.71
CA MET A 1 -16.02 39.35 55.34
C MET A 1 -14.63 38.81 55.13
N GLU A 2 -14.46 37.76 54.34
CA GLU A 2 -13.22 37.41 53.63
C GLU A 2 -13.46 36.09 52.90
N ASN A 3 -13.80 36.21 51.61
CA ASN A 3 -13.99 35.08 50.71
C ASN A 3 -12.63 34.70 50.10
N LEU A 4 -12.18 33.47 50.37
CA LEU A 4 -11.01 32.87 49.75
C LEU A 4 -11.27 32.59 48.26
N HIS A 5 -10.62 33.37 47.39
CA HIS A 5 -10.47 33.04 45.98
C HIS A 5 -9.37 31.98 45.81
N HIS A 6 -9.78 30.75 45.51
CA HIS A 6 -8.90 29.65 45.13
C HIS A 6 -8.68 29.73 43.60
N SER A 7 -7.59 30.36 43.16
CA SER A 7 -7.17 30.33 41.75
C SER A 7 -6.62 28.93 41.44
N LYS A 8 -7.39 28.10 40.75
CA LYS A 8 -6.89 26.89 40.11
C LYS A 8 -5.89 27.29 39.02
N ASP A 9 -4.65 26.87 39.21
CA ASP A 9 -3.58 26.99 38.24
C ASP A 9 -3.99 26.40 36.90
N PHE A 10 -4.14 27.27 35.90
CA PHE A 10 -4.37 26.92 34.51
C PHE A 10 -3.04 26.40 33.95
N ILE A 11 -2.83 25.09 33.99
CA ILE A 11 -1.68 24.46 33.33
C ILE A 11 -1.89 24.66 31.82
N PRO A 12 -1.01 25.40 31.12
CA PRO A 12 -1.09 25.48 29.67
C PRO A 12 -0.81 24.09 29.12
N HIS A 13 -1.84 23.44 28.57
CA HIS A 13 -1.67 22.26 27.73
C HIS A 13 -0.66 22.63 26.65
N GLN A 14 0.54 22.05 26.74
CA GLN A 14 1.55 22.15 25.71
C GLN A 14 0.86 21.78 24.40
N ALA A 15 0.83 22.71 23.45
CA ALA A 15 0.22 22.50 22.15
C ALA A 15 0.92 21.28 21.52
N GLU A 16 0.25 20.13 21.56
CA GLU A 16 0.68 18.96 20.82
C GLU A 16 0.75 19.40 19.37
N THR A 17 1.96 19.37 18.80
CA THR A 17 2.16 19.72 17.40
C THR A 17 1.54 18.62 16.56
N TYR A 18 0.24 18.73 16.27
CA TYR A 18 -0.45 17.80 15.39
C TYR A 18 0.16 17.89 14.00
N ASN A 19 0.65 16.76 13.50
CA ASN A 19 1.19 16.69 12.14
C ASN A 19 0.01 16.68 11.16
N PRO A 20 -0.17 17.74 10.34
CA PRO A 20 -1.27 17.76 9.38
C PRO A 20 -1.10 16.65 8.34
N ILE A 21 -2.21 16.07 7.91
CA ILE A 21 -2.22 15.10 6.82
C ILE A 21 -1.96 15.85 5.52
N LYS A 22 -0.90 15.49 4.79
CA LYS A 22 -0.59 16.11 3.50
C LYS A 22 -1.23 15.31 2.38
N VAL A 23 -2.16 15.91 1.64
CA VAL A 23 -2.96 15.24 0.61
C VAL A 23 -2.76 15.89 -0.76
N ARG A 24 -2.49 15.10 -1.80
CA ARG A 24 -2.45 15.58 -3.20
C ARG A 24 -3.75 15.29 -3.93
N CYS A 25 -4.23 16.26 -4.69
CA CYS A 25 -5.34 16.05 -5.62
C CYS A 25 -4.92 15.04 -6.71
N PRO A 26 -5.74 14.01 -7.00
CA PRO A 26 -5.40 12.98 -8.00
C PRO A 26 -5.25 13.52 -9.43
N ASP A 27 -5.88 14.66 -9.75
CA ASP A 27 -5.92 15.19 -11.12
C ASP A 27 -4.84 16.23 -11.40
N CYS A 28 -4.65 17.19 -10.49
CA CYS A 28 -3.73 18.32 -10.70
C CYS A 28 -2.52 18.32 -9.77
N MET A 29 -2.40 17.33 -8.88
CA MET A 29 -1.29 17.15 -7.94
C MET A 29 -1.06 18.27 -6.92
N LYS A 30 -1.98 19.25 -6.82
CA LYS A 30 -1.96 20.30 -5.79
C LYS A 30 -2.00 19.69 -4.39
N LEU A 31 -1.09 20.16 -3.52
CA LEU A 31 -0.91 19.69 -2.15
C LEU A 31 -1.78 20.50 -1.18
N TYR A 32 -2.48 19.79 -0.29
CA TYR A 32 -3.31 20.32 0.80
C TYR A 32 -2.79 19.80 2.14
N ALA A 33 -2.94 20.60 3.19
CA ALA A 33 -2.68 20.19 4.57
C ALA A 33 -4.03 20.15 5.30
N VAL A 34 -4.43 18.96 5.78
CA VAL A 34 -5.70 18.73 6.44
C VAL A 34 -5.45 18.43 7.91
N ASN A 35 -6.16 19.12 8.80
CA ASN A 35 -6.09 18.86 10.23
C ASN A 35 -6.90 17.58 10.55
N PRO A 36 -6.29 16.53 11.15
CA PRO A 36 -7.01 15.30 11.49
C PRO A 36 -8.21 15.53 12.42
N ASP A 37 -8.20 16.56 13.28
CA ASP A 37 -9.28 16.84 14.23
C ASP A 37 -10.57 17.35 13.57
N GLU A 38 -10.47 17.87 12.34
CA GLU A 38 -11.61 18.35 11.56
C GLU A 38 -12.35 17.22 10.83
N ILE A 39 -11.74 16.03 10.74
CA ILE A 39 -12.29 14.89 10.01
C ILE A 39 -13.20 14.06 10.93
N LYS A 40 -14.51 14.08 10.65
CA LYS A 40 -15.52 13.30 11.40
C LYS A 40 -15.94 11.99 10.71
N GLU A 41 -15.66 11.86 9.43
CA GLU A 41 -16.07 10.73 8.60
C GLU A 41 -14.86 9.87 8.22
N SER A 42 -15.05 8.57 7.99
CA SER A 42 -13.97 7.68 7.53
C SER A 42 -13.54 7.96 6.08
N LYS A 43 -14.37 8.65 5.31
CA LYS A 43 -14.12 8.98 3.90
C LYS A 43 -14.48 10.43 3.61
N PRO A 44 -13.78 11.40 4.24
CA PRO A 44 -14.09 12.81 4.07
C PRO A 44 -13.87 13.21 2.61
N ARG A 45 -14.79 14.05 2.10
CA ARG A 45 -14.77 14.53 0.72
C ARG A 45 -14.19 15.93 0.68
N PHE A 46 -13.31 16.16 -0.27
CA PHE A 46 -12.66 17.45 -0.51
C PHE A 46 -12.92 17.89 -1.95
N GLN A 47 -12.88 19.20 -2.19
CA GLN A 47 -12.93 19.79 -3.53
C GLN A 47 -11.62 20.52 -3.79
N CYS A 48 -10.95 20.16 -4.88
CA CYS A 48 -9.71 20.82 -5.26
C CYS A 48 -10.00 22.25 -5.75
N VAL A 49 -9.39 23.27 -5.12
CA VAL A 49 -9.58 24.67 -5.54
C VAL A 49 -8.90 25.02 -6.86
N ALA A 50 -8.02 24.16 -7.40
CA ALA A 50 -7.30 24.42 -8.64
C ALA A 50 -7.95 23.80 -9.89
N CYS A 51 -8.57 22.64 -9.76
CA CYS A 51 -9.22 21.94 -10.88
C CYS A 51 -10.70 21.61 -10.63
N GLU A 52 -11.25 22.05 -9.49
CA GLU A 52 -12.65 21.88 -9.06
C GLU A 52 -13.14 20.43 -8.88
N LYS A 53 -12.29 19.44 -9.15
CA LYS A 53 -12.61 18.02 -8.98
C LYS A 53 -12.69 17.61 -7.51
N LYS A 54 -13.64 16.71 -7.23
CA LYS A 54 -13.88 16.18 -5.89
C LYS A 54 -13.08 14.90 -5.67
N PHE A 55 -12.46 14.77 -4.51
CA PHE A 55 -11.71 13.58 -4.13
C PHE A 55 -11.96 13.26 -2.65
N TRP A 56 -11.62 12.05 -2.21
CA TRP A 56 -11.71 11.62 -0.82
C TRP A 56 -10.40 10.96 -0.38
N ILE A 57 -10.20 10.81 0.94
CA ILE A 57 -9.05 10.07 1.50
C ILE A 57 -9.53 8.96 2.43
N ALA A 58 -8.74 7.91 2.58
CA ALA A 58 -9.03 6.85 3.56
C ALA A 58 -8.57 7.30 4.96
N TYR A 59 -9.52 7.52 5.87
CA TYR A 59 -9.27 7.87 7.26
C TYR A 59 -9.79 6.75 8.17
N PRO A 60 -9.01 6.31 9.18
CA PRO A 60 -7.81 6.93 9.75
C PRO A 60 -6.47 6.53 9.11
N GLU A 61 -6.46 5.70 8.06
CA GLU A 61 -5.25 5.10 7.49
C GLU A 61 -4.24 6.12 6.94
N SER A 62 -4.71 7.31 6.55
CA SER A 62 -3.85 8.40 6.07
C SER A 62 -3.07 9.12 7.17
N VAL A 63 -3.40 8.91 8.45
CA VAL A 63 -2.71 9.56 9.57
C VAL A 63 -1.31 8.98 9.73
N GLY A 64 -0.29 9.84 9.65
CA GLY A 64 1.12 9.42 9.77
C GLY A 64 1.74 8.81 8.50
N ALA A 65 0.97 8.67 7.41
CA ALA A 65 1.46 8.18 6.12
C ALA A 65 2.35 9.18 5.35
N GLY A 66 2.56 10.39 5.90
CA GLY A 66 3.35 11.44 5.26
C GLY A 66 2.53 12.20 4.21
N GLU A 67 2.85 11.99 2.93
CA GLU A 67 2.10 12.53 1.79
C GLU A 67 1.24 11.43 1.16
N VAL A 68 -0.08 11.63 1.12
CA VAL A 68 -1.04 10.71 0.52
C VAL A 68 -1.67 11.30 -0.73
N MET A 69 -2.08 10.45 -1.68
CA MET A 69 -2.84 10.86 -2.86
C MET A 69 -4.33 10.63 -2.59
N GLY A 70 -5.17 11.63 -2.90
CA GLY A 70 -6.61 11.50 -2.83
C GLY A 70 -7.16 10.56 -3.91
N PHE A 71 -8.34 10.00 -3.67
CA PHE A 71 -9.05 9.13 -4.61
C PHE A 71 -10.23 9.87 -5.24
N PRO A 72 -10.50 9.70 -6.54
CA PRO A 72 -11.69 10.28 -7.18
C PRO A 72 -12.99 9.82 -6.49
N VAL A 73 -13.96 10.73 -6.30
CA VAL A 73 -15.23 10.42 -5.60
C VAL A 73 -16.08 9.42 -6.38
N GLU A 74 -15.93 9.37 -7.70
CA GLU A 74 -16.65 8.45 -8.59
C GLU A 74 -16.38 6.98 -8.23
N TRP A 75 -15.21 6.67 -7.66
CA TRP A 75 -14.86 5.33 -7.20
C TRP A 75 -15.68 4.88 -5.99
N LEU A 76 -16.11 5.85 -5.18
CA LEU A 76 -16.93 5.59 -4.00
C LEU A 76 -18.35 5.18 -4.39
N GLU A 77 -18.92 5.88 -5.36
CA GLU A 77 -20.31 5.69 -5.80
C GLU A 77 -20.48 4.43 -6.64
N LYS A 78 -19.46 4.05 -7.41
CA LYS A 78 -19.49 2.85 -8.25
C LYS A 78 -19.63 1.56 -7.44
N LYS A 79 -19.09 1.49 -6.22
CA LYS A 79 -19.21 0.34 -5.32
C LYS A 79 -20.60 0.17 -4.68
N ILE A 80 -21.45 1.20 -4.70
CA ILE A 80 -22.78 1.14 -4.06
C ILE A 80 -23.87 0.74 -5.06
N LYS A 81 -23.60 0.90 -6.37
CA LYS A 81 -24.56 0.57 -7.44
C LYS A 81 -24.40 -0.84 -8.02
N GLU A 82 -23.39 -1.61 -7.64
CA GLU A 82 -23.46 -3.07 -7.81
C GLU A 82 -24.40 -3.61 -6.73
N PRO A 83 -25.60 -4.08 -7.11
CA PRO A 83 -26.61 -4.40 -6.14
C PRO A 83 -26.16 -5.63 -5.35
N VAL A 84 -26.21 -5.51 -4.02
CA VAL A 84 -26.21 -6.62 -3.06
C VAL A 84 -27.35 -7.63 -3.36
N ALA A 85 -28.23 -7.34 -4.33
CA ALA A 85 -29.16 -8.30 -4.91
C ALA A 85 -28.50 -9.48 -5.64
N ALA A 86 -27.23 -9.39 -6.05
CA ALA A 86 -26.53 -10.49 -6.73
C ALA A 86 -26.13 -11.66 -5.80
N LEU A 87 -26.32 -11.56 -4.47
CA LEU A 87 -26.02 -12.65 -3.53
C LEU A 87 -27.27 -13.45 -3.10
N ARG A 88 -28.42 -13.31 -3.78
CA ARG A 88 -29.66 -14.04 -3.43
C ARG A 88 -30.42 -14.70 -4.58
N GLN A 89 -29.91 -14.71 -5.80
CA GLN A 89 -30.63 -15.21 -7.00
C GLN A 89 -29.82 -16.20 -7.85
N GLU A 90 -29.07 -17.12 -7.25
CA GLU A 90 -28.50 -18.28 -7.99
C GLU A 90 -29.39 -19.53 -7.96
N GLU A 91 -30.60 -19.48 -7.37
CA GLU A 91 -31.65 -20.47 -7.60
C GLU A 91 -32.93 -19.77 -8.06
N ARG A 92 -33.43 -20.18 -9.23
CA ARG A 92 -34.59 -19.65 -9.98
C ARG A 92 -34.32 -18.36 -10.78
N ILE A 93 -34.05 -18.51 -12.08
CA ILE A 93 -35.06 -18.41 -13.16
C ILE A 93 -34.33 -18.71 -14.49
N GLN A 94 -34.57 -19.91 -15.01
CA GLN A 94 -34.73 -20.12 -16.46
C GLN A 94 -36.21 -19.84 -16.74
N ALA A 95 -36.50 -18.78 -17.50
CA ALA A 95 -37.65 -18.66 -18.39
C ALA A 95 -37.72 -17.23 -18.94
N ASP A 96 -37.80 -17.15 -20.27
CA ASP A 96 -38.49 -16.13 -21.06
C ASP A 96 -38.02 -14.67 -21.02
N PHE A 97 -37.33 -14.26 -22.08
CA PHE A 97 -37.60 -12.99 -22.80
C PHE A 97 -36.82 -12.99 -24.13
N VAL A 98 -37.41 -13.45 -25.24
CA VAL A 98 -38.18 -12.69 -26.25
C VAL A 98 -37.37 -11.56 -26.91
N GLU A 99 -37.16 -11.81 -28.20
CA GLU A 99 -36.52 -11.06 -29.27
C GLU A 99 -37.32 -9.81 -29.66
N GLU A 100 -36.65 -8.65 -29.72
CA GLU A 100 -37.20 -7.46 -30.37
C GLU A 100 -36.14 -6.80 -31.26
N GLN A 101 -36.32 -6.98 -32.57
CA GLN A 101 -35.55 -6.36 -33.63
C GLN A 101 -36.09 -4.95 -33.91
N ARG A 102 -35.20 -3.97 -34.07
CA ARG A 102 -35.51 -2.66 -34.68
C ARG A 102 -34.75 -2.45 -35.99
N PRO A 103 -35.31 -1.68 -36.94
CA PRO A 103 -34.83 -1.62 -38.30
C PRO A 103 -33.70 -0.60 -38.53
N VAL A 104 -32.98 -0.91 -39.60
CA VAL A 104 -31.77 -0.29 -40.18
C VAL A 104 -32.02 1.14 -40.69
N GLU A 105 -31.07 2.05 -40.44
CA GLU A 105 -30.94 3.30 -41.21
C GLU A 105 -29.56 3.38 -41.90
N SER A 106 -29.65 3.59 -43.21
CA SER A 106 -28.61 3.46 -44.24
C SER A 106 -27.90 4.79 -44.49
N LYS A 107 -26.55 4.77 -44.62
CA LYS A 107 -25.79 5.81 -45.34
C LYS A 107 -24.63 5.23 -46.16
N ALA A 108 -24.87 5.26 -47.48
CA ALA A 108 -24.01 5.60 -48.63
C ALA A 108 -22.64 4.91 -48.88
N PRO A 109 -22.26 4.74 -50.16
CA PRO A 109 -21.20 3.83 -50.59
C PRO A 109 -19.84 4.53 -50.76
N VAL A 110 -18.80 3.98 -50.14
CA VAL A 110 -17.40 4.29 -50.45
C VAL A 110 -16.85 3.20 -51.38
N MET A 111 -16.14 3.64 -52.42
CA MET A 111 -15.65 2.85 -53.54
C MET A 111 -14.71 1.70 -53.11
N PRO A 112 -14.66 0.59 -53.87
CA PRO A 112 -13.87 -0.59 -53.51
C PRO A 112 -12.40 -0.41 -53.93
N GLN A 113 -11.53 -0.30 -52.94
CA GLN A 113 -10.12 -0.66 -53.11
C GLN A 113 -10.04 -2.19 -53.11
N ALA A 114 -9.26 -2.75 -54.05
CA ALA A 114 -9.07 -4.18 -54.18
C ALA A 114 -8.44 -4.77 -52.90
N GLN A 115 -9.28 -5.33 -52.04
CA GLN A 115 -8.87 -5.94 -50.78
C GLN A 115 -8.50 -7.41 -51.03
N ALA A 116 -7.29 -7.76 -50.61
CA ALA A 116 -6.85 -9.14 -50.49
C ALA A 116 -7.89 -9.94 -49.68
N ALA A 117 -8.12 -11.20 -50.06
CA ALA A 117 -9.14 -12.04 -49.45
C ALA A 117 -9.03 -12.03 -47.90
N PRO A 118 -10.16 -11.81 -47.19
CA PRO A 118 -10.14 -11.73 -45.74
C PRO A 118 -9.72 -13.06 -45.11
N THR A 119 -8.64 -13.03 -44.33
CA THR A 119 -8.22 -14.17 -43.52
C THR A 119 -9.20 -14.37 -42.37
N LYS A 120 -9.66 -15.61 -42.16
CA LYS A 120 -10.55 -15.98 -41.06
C LYS A 120 -9.73 -16.60 -39.93
N ASP A 121 -9.87 -16.06 -38.72
CA ASP A 121 -9.20 -16.58 -37.52
C ASP A 121 -10.24 -17.21 -36.58
N PRO A 122 -9.88 -18.24 -35.78
CA PRO A 122 -10.79 -18.85 -34.82
C PRO A 122 -10.94 -18.00 -33.55
N CYS A 123 -12.17 -17.82 -33.06
CA CYS A 123 -12.44 -17.09 -31.83
C CYS A 123 -11.84 -17.82 -30.62
N PRO A 124 -11.14 -17.13 -29.71
CA PRO A 124 -10.51 -17.79 -28.56
C PRO A 124 -11.49 -18.29 -27.50
N LYS A 125 -12.74 -17.79 -27.50
CA LYS A 125 -13.77 -18.19 -26.53
C LYS A 125 -14.61 -19.37 -27.02
N CYS A 126 -15.16 -19.29 -28.24
CA CYS A 126 -16.10 -20.29 -28.78
C CYS A 126 -15.58 -21.05 -30.01
N LYS A 127 -14.37 -20.75 -30.50
CA LYS A 127 -13.73 -21.36 -31.68
C LYS A 127 -14.43 -21.11 -33.02
N SER A 128 -15.51 -20.35 -33.08
CA SER A 128 -16.13 -19.95 -34.36
C SER A 128 -15.19 -19.05 -35.16
N LEU A 129 -15.17 -19.19 -36.48
CA LEU A 129 -14.36 -18.34 -37.36
C LEU A 129 -14.94 -16.91 -37.40
N TYR A 130 -14.07 -15.91 -37.28
CA TYR A 130 -14.40 -14.49 -37.44
C TYR A 130 -13.49 -13.85 -38.50
N THR A 131 -13.92 -12.71 -39.05
CA THR A 131 -13.14 -12.00 -40.08
C THR A 131 -12.10 -11.11 -39.43
N ARG A 132 -10.83 -11.20 -39.86
CA ARG A 132 -9.75 -10.35 -39.31
C ARG A 132 -10.07 -8.87 -39.53
N GLY A 133 -10.32 -8.14 -38.43
CA GLY A 133 -10.76 -6.74 -38.43
C GLY A 133 -12.11 -6.50 -37.75
N GLU A 134 -12.91 -7.54 -37.55
CA GLU A 134 -14.12 -7.47 -36.71
C GLU A 134 -13.72 -7.24 -35.24
N ARG A 135 -14.37 -6.27 -34.58
CA ARG A 135 -14.07 -5.95 -33.17
C ARG A 135 -14.63 -7.00 -32.21
N GLU A 136 -15.66 -7.72 -32.63
CA GLU A 136 -16.46 -8.59 -31.79
C GLU A 136 -16.78 -9.89 -32.53
N CYS A 137 -16.72 -11.02 -31.82
CA CYS A 137 -17.08 -12.31 -32.40
C CYS A 137 -18.61 -12.38 -32.63
N PRO A 138 -19.10 -12.66 -33.85
CA PRO A 138 -20.53 -12.68 -34.15
C PRO A 138 -21.28 -13.80 -33.42
N HIS A 139 -20.60 -14.86 -33.00
CA HIS A 139 -21.24 -16.00 -32.33
C HIS A 139 -21.35 -15.83 -30.80
N CYS A 140 -20.37 -15.20 -30.15
CA CYS A 140 -20.31 -15.14 -28.67
C CYS A 140 -20.21 -13.72 -28.10
N GLY A 141 -20.14 -12.69 -28.95
CA GLY A 141 -20.03 -11.29 -28.55
C GLY A 141 -18.72 -10.91 -27.87
N VAL A 142 -17.68 -11.76 -27.91
CA VAL A 142 -16.41 -11.44 -27.26
C VAL A 142 -15.68 -10.37 -28.07
N VAL A 143 -15.28 -9.28 -27.41
CA VAL A 143 -14.44 -8.23 -28.00
C VAL A 143 -13.00 -8.75 -28.07
N ILE A 144 -12.49 -9.03 -29.27
CA ILE A 144 -11.21 -9.75 -29.47
C ILE A 144 -10.03 -8.97 -28.86
N ALA A 145 -9.95 -7.66 -29.10
CA ALA A 145 -8.92 -6.80 -28.51
C ALA A 145 -8.90 -6.86 -26.97
N ARG A 146 -10.08 -6.80 -26.33
CA ARG A 146 -10.19 -6.85 -24.86
C ARG A 146 -9.82 -8.23 -24.32
N TRP A 147 -10.09 -9.29 -25.07
CA TRP A 147 -9.69 -10.64 -24.71
C TRP A 147 -8.16 -10.80 -24.77
N GLU A 148 -7.52 -10.31 -25.83
CA GLU A 148 -6.06 -10.33 -25.96
C GLU A 148 -5.37 -9.53 -24.85
N ASP A 149 -5.88 -8.35 -24.51
CA ASP A 149 -5.38 -7.56 -23.40
C ASP A 149 -5.53 -8.30 -22.06
N LEU A 150 -6.66 -8.98 -21.84
CA LEU A 150 -6.85 -9.82 -20.66
C LEU A 150 -5.88 -11.01 -20.64
N GLN A 151 -5.56 -11.59 -21.79
CA GLN A 151 -4.58 -12.67 -21.88
C GLN A 151 -3.15 -12.16 -21.62
N LYS A 152 -2.80 -10.97 -22.11
CA LYS A 152 -1.53 -10.31 -21.78
C LYS A 152 -1.43 -10.01 -20.30
N LEU A 153 -2.48 -9.47 -19.69
CA LEU A 153 -2.52 -9.21 -18.25
C LEU A 153 -2.42 -10.51 -17.44
N LYS A 154 -3.08 -11.59 -17.86
CA LYS A 154 -2.91 -12.91 -17.22
C LYS A 154 -1.50 -13.46 -17.39
N ALA A 155 -0.92 -13.34 -18.58
CA ALA A 155 0.44 -13.77 -18.84
C ALA A 155 1.46 -12.93 -18.04
N GLU A 156 1.23 -11.61 -17.91
CA GLU A 156 2.03 -10.70 -17.09
C GLU A 156 1.79 -10.92 -15.59
N GLU A 157 0.59 -11.31 -15.16
CA GLU A 157 0.30 -11.70 -13.78
C GLU A 157 0.91 -13.07 -13.44
N GLU A 158 1.05 -13.95 -14.42
CA GLU A 158 1.78 -15.21 -14.31
C GLU A 158 3.31 -15.03 -14.42
N GLN A 159 3.78 -14.04 -15.17
CA GLN A 159 5.19 -13.65 -15.28
C GLN A 159 5.64 -12.66 -14.21
N GLY A 160 4.71 -11.97 -13.54
CA GLY A 160 4.96 -10.76 -12.74
C GLY A 160 5.30 -11.02 -11.28
N PHE A 161 5.19 -12.26 -10.81
CA PHE A 161 5.89 -12.65 -9.58
C PHE A 161 7.18 -13.36 -9.99
N PRO A 162 8.36 -12.76 -9.74
CA PRO A 162 9.63 -13.44 -9.95
C PRO A 162 9.71 -14.61 -8.96
N SER A 163 9.11 -15.74 -9.30
CA SER A 163 9.46 -17.01 -8.68
C SER A 163 10.83 -17.36 -9.24
N THR A 164 11.84 -17.42 -8.39
CA THR A 164 13.13 -17.98 -8.77
C THR A 164 12.91 -19.39 -9.34
N ALA A 165 13.77 -19.83 -10.26
CA ALA A 165 13.70 -21.21 -10.77
C ALA A 165 13.76 -22.23 -9.61
N TYR A 166 14.45 -21.86 -8.53
CA TYR A 166 14.55 -22.63 -7.30
C TYR A 166 13.19 -22.81 -6.59
N LEU A 167 12.40 -21.75 -6.40
CA LEU A 167 11.06 -21.86 -5.81
C LEU A 167 10.13 -22.80 -6.58
N ARG A 168 10.24 -22.81 -7.92
CA ARG A 168 9.46 -23.73 -8.76
C ARG A 168 9.89 -25.17 -8.53
N GLN A 169 11.19 -25.43 -8.49
CA GLN A 169 11.71 -26.77 -8.19
C GLN A 169 11.27 -27.26 -6.80
N CYS A 170 11.28 -26.40 -5.78
CA CYS A 170 10.76 -26.76 -4.46
C CYS A 170 9.26 -27.05 -4.48
N TRP A 171 8.49 -26.32 -5.30
CA TRP A 171 7.07 -26.59 -5.48
C TRP A 171 6.82 -27.91 -6.22
N ASP A 172 7.62 -28.22 -7.24
CA ASP A 172 7.52 -29.49 -7.96
C ASP A 172 7.80 -30.66 -7.00
N ALA A 173 8.77 -30.53 -6.09
CA ALA A 173 9.02 -31.52 -5.04
C ALA A 173 7.83 -31.69 -4.07
N VAL A 174 7.09 -30.61 -3.78
CA VAL A 174 5.84 -30.69 -2.99
C VAL A 174 4.78 -31.48 -3.75
N LEU A 175 4.68 -31.33 -5.07
CA LEU A 175 3.72 -32.09 -5.87
C LEU A 175 4.10 -33.57 -6.02
N GLU A 176 5.39 -33.89 -6.02
CA GLU A 176 5.89 -35.27 -6.05
C GLU A 176 5.59 -36.03 -4.74
N ASP A 177 5.65 -35.36 -3.59
CA ASP A 177 5.40 -35.95 -2.26
C ASP A 177 4.38 -35.12 -1.47
N TYR A 178 3.18 -35.02 -2.02
CA TYR A 178 2.12 -34.12 -1.53
C TYR A 178 1.54 -34.51 -0.16
N ASP A 179 1.58 -35.79 0.20
CA ASP A 179 1.06 -36.22 1.51
C ASP A 179 2.06 -35.93 2.65
N ASN A 180 3.30 -35.56 2.33
CA ASN A 180 4.36 -35.34 3.30
C ASN A 180 4.42 -33.89 3.76
N GLU A 181 3.82 -33.64 4.94
CA GLU A 181 3.80 -32.31 5.57
C GLU A 181 5.20 -31.67 5.68
N LYS A 182 6.28 -32.45 5.86
CA LYS A 182 7.63 -31.88 5.98
C LYS A 182 8.10 -31.19 4.70
N VAL A 183 7.71 -31.70 3.53
CA VAL A 183 8.07 -31.12 2.22
C VAL A 183 7.37 -29.78 2.03
N HIS A 184 6.09 -29.71 2.43
CA HIS A 184 5.36 -28.44 2.47
C HIS A 184 6.00 -27.41 3.40
N GLN A 185 6.37 -27.82 4.63
CA GLN A 185 7.03 -26.94 5.59
C GLN A 185 8.38 -26.43 5.04
N GLY A 186 9.15 -27.30 4.38
CA GLY A 186 10.40 -26.93 3.70
C GLY A 186 10.17 -25.87 2.62
N PHE A 187 9.17 -26.08 1.75
CA PHE A 187 8.79 -25.11 0.73
C PHE A 187 8.34 -23.76 1.32
N LEU A 188 7.55 -23.78 2.40
CA LEU A 188 7.13 -22.55 3.08
C LEU A 188 8.31 -21.79 3.71
N ALA A 189 9.27 -22.50 4.28
CA ALA A 189 10.49 -21.89 4.82
C ALA A 189 11.29 -21.18 3.72
N VAL A 190 11.48 -21.82 2.56
CA VAL A 190 12.14 -21.20 1.40
C VAL A 190 11.36 -19.99 0.89
N CYS A 191 10.03 -20.08 0.79
CA CYS A 191 9.19 -18.94 0.41
C CYS A 191 9.30 -17.78 1.40
N GLN A 192 9.43 -18.06 2.69
CA GLN A 192 9.60 -17.04 3.72
C GLN A 192 10.98 -16.37 3.62
N GLU A 193 12.03 -17.15 3.39
CA GLU A 193 13.41 -16.65 3.21
C GLU A 193 13.52 -15.72 1.99
N GLU A 194 12.93 -16.11 0.85
CA GLU A 194 12.86 -15.29 -0.37
C GLU A 194 11.82 -14.15 -0.29
N ARG A 195 11.10 -14.01 0.84
CA ARG A 195 10.00 -13.04 1.03
C ARG A 195 8.90 -13.14 -0.05
N ASN A 196 8.64 -14.35 -0.53
CA ASN A 196 7.67 -14.64 -1.58
C ASN A 196 6.57 -15.61 -1.12
N LEU A 197 5.95 -15.32 0.04
CA LEU A 197 4.79 -16.06 0.55
C LEU A 197 3.55 -15.95 -0.35
N VAL A 198 3.49 -14.92 -1.21
CA VAL A 198 2.40 -14.74 -2.19
C VAL A 198 2.38 -15.89 -3.20
N PHE A 199 3.56 -16.35 -3.64
CA PHE A 199 3.67 -17.50 -4.54
C PHE A 199 3.05 -18.75 -3.90
N ALA A 200 3.45 -19.08 -2.67
CA ALA A 200 2.88 -20.20 -1.91
C ALA A 200 1.35 -20.09 -1.77
N SER A 201 0.84 -18.92 -1.36
CA SER A 201 -0.61 -18.70 -1.23
C SER A 201 -1.37 -18.95 -2.52
N ARG A 202 -0.82 -18.57 -3.68
CA ARG A 202 -1.45 -18.77 -4.98
C ARG A 202 -1.46 -20.25 -5.38
N GLN A 203 -0.36 -20.97 -5.14
CA GLN A 203 -0.27 -22.38 -5.47
C GLN A 203 -1.28 -23.23 -4.67
N TYR A 204 -1.32 -23.07 -3.35
CA TYR A 204 -2.34 -23.75 -2.54
C TYR A 204 -3.76 -23.27 -2.89
N GLY A 205 -3.94 -22.00 -3.26
CA GLY A 205 -5.22 -21.49 -3.77
C GLY A 205 -5.69 -22.18 -5.06
N ARG A 206 -4.76 -22.51 -5.97
CA ARG A 206 -5.05 -23.25 -7.20
C ARG A 206 -5.48 -24.69 -6.92
N ILE A 207 -4.81 -25.37 -5.97
CA ILE A 207 -5.21 -26.71 -5.53
C ILE A 207 -6.62 -26.66 -4.94
N LEU A 208 -6.91 -25.71 -4.05
CA LEU A 208 -8.24 -25.56 -3.45
C LEU A 208 -9.33 -25.17 -4.46
N ALA A 209 -8.98 -24.48 -5.55
CA ALA A 209 -9.92 -24.18 -6.62
C ALA A 209 -10.33 -25.44 -7.40
N ALA A 210 -9.43 -26.42 -7.53
CA ALA A 210 -9.73 -27.73 -8.12
C ALA A 210 -10.38 -28.70 -7.10
N HIS A 211 -9.93 -28.65 -5.85
CA HIS A 211 -10.33 -29.55 -4.76
C HIS A 211 -10.55 -28.77 -3.46
N ALA A 212 -11.76 -28.23 -3.30
CA ALA A 212 -12.09 -27.38 -2.15
C ALA A 212 -11.97 -28.10 -0.79
N GLY A 213 -12.10 -29.43 -0.77
CA GLY A 213 -11.99 -30.28 0.44
C GLY A 213 -10.59 -30.78 0.76
N ASP A 214 -9.55 -30.32 0.07
CA ASP A 214 -8.16 -30.72 0.36
C ASP A 214 -7.69 -30.14 1.70
N GLU A 215 -7.63 -30.98 2.74
CA GLU A 215 -7.24 -30.59 4.09
C GLU A 215 -5.78 -30.10 4.17
N MET A 216 -4.87 -30.68 3.38
CA MET A 216 -3.46 -30.29 3.36
C MET A 216 -3.29 -28.88 2.79
N ALA A 217 -3.91 -28.61 1.64
CA ALA A 217 -3.87 -27.27 1.04
C ALA A 217 -4.55 -26.21 1.92
N GLN A 218 -5.66 -26.55 2.58
CA GLN A 218 -6.31 -25.64 3.54
C GLN A 218 -5.38 -25.30 4.71
N LYS A 219 -4.76 -26.32 5.30
CA LYS A 219 -3.81 -26.17 6.41
C LYS A 219 -2.61 -25.31 6.01
N MET A 220 -1.99 -25.59 4.86
CA MET A 220 -0.84 -24.82 4.37
C MET A 220 -1.22 -23.39 4.00
N ARG A 221 -2.38 -23.16 3.39
CA ARG A 221 -2.87 -21.80 3.10
C ARG A 221 -3.11 -20.99 4.37
N ALA A 222 -3.69 -21.60 5.41
CA ALA A 222 -3.84 -20.96 6.71
C ALA A 222 -2.48 -20.60 7.33
N GLN A 223 -1.51 -21.50 7.23
CA GLN A 223 -0.15 -21.26 7.71
C GLN A 223 0.55 -20.13 6.95
N VAL A 224 0.41 -20.07 5.62
CA VAL A 224 0.92 -18.95 4.80
C VAL A 224 0.34 -17.61 5.26
N MET A 225 -0.97 -17.56 5.53
CA MET A 225 -1.61 -16.36 6.07
C MET A 225 -1.03 -15.96 7.42
N ALA A 226 -0.82 -16.91 8.34
CA ALA A 226 -0.21 -16.65 9.64
C ALA A 226 1.23 -16.12 9.51
N LEU A 227 2.07 -16.75 8.66
CA LEU A 227 3.45 -16.31 8.41
C LEU A 227 3.50 -14.89 7.79
N SER A 228 2.54 -14.56 6.94
CA SER A 228 2.46 -13.24 6.32
C SER A 228 2.17 -12.14 7.35
N GLN A 229 1.35 -12.41 8.36
CA GLN A 229 1.02 -11.44 9.42
C GLN A 229 2.24 -11.14 10.31
N VAL A 230 2.97 -12.18 10.73
CA VAL A 230 4.17 -12.02 11.57
C VAL A 230 5.25 -11.18 10.88
N SER A 231 5.41 -11.33 9.57
CA SER A 231 6.41 -10.59 8.80
C SER A 231 6.13 -9.08 8.75
N MET A 232 4.87 -8.66 8.89
CA MET A 232 4.51 -7.23 8.92
C MET A 232 4.85 -6.57 10.25
N ASP A 233 4.77 -7.31 11.36
CA ASP A 233 5.06 -6.77 12.69
C ASP A 233 6.55 -6.62 12.95
N VAL A 234 7.39 -7.50 12.39
CA VAL A 234 8.86 -7.39 12.46
C VAL A 234 9.37 -6.14 11.74
N HIS A 235 8.69 -5.70 10.67
CA HIS A 235 9.03 -4.46 9.97
C HIS A 235 8.40 -3.21 10.56
N LYS A 236 7.28 -3.31 11.30
CA LYS A 236 6.71 -2.19 12.07
C LYS A 236 7.38 -1.97 13.42
N SER A 237 8.18 -2.92 13.89
CA SER A 237 8.94 -2.83 15.14
C SER A 237 10.45 -2.83 14.89
N LYS A 238 10.92 -1.93 14.04
CA LYS A 238 11.96 -1.06 14.60
C LYS A 238 11.18 -0.06 15.44
N PRO A 239 11.10 -0.20 16.79
CA PRO A 239 11.12 1.03 17.54
C PRO A 239 12.25 1.83 16.90
N LYS A 240 12.06 3.12 16.65
CA LYS A 240 13.21 4.00 16.69
C LYS A 240 13.73 3.83 18.12
N THR A 241 14.48 2.74 18.39
CA THR A 241 15.65 2.76 19.22
C THR A 241 16.39 3.90 18.58
N LYS A 242 16.14 5.09 19.13
CA LYS A 242 17.04 6.20 19.05
C LYS A 242 18.33 5.49 19.39
N GLN A 243 19.15 5.19 18.37
CA GLN A 243 20.55 4.94 18.65
C GLN A 243 20.86 6.09 19.59
N PRO A 244 21.30 5.84 20.83
CA PRO A 244 21.65 6.92 21.69
C PRO A 244 22.65 7.68 20.84
N VAL A 245 22.21 8.82 20.29
CA VAL A 245 23.10 9.80 19.70
C VAL A 245 24.02 9.97 20.86
N LYS A 246 25.23 9.45 20.67
CA LYS A 246 26.23 9.29 21.70
C LYS A 246 26.55 10.73 22.00
N TYR A 247 25.73 11.34 22.86
CA TYR A 247 25.76 12.74 23.20
C TYR A 247 27.17 12.85 23.66
N TRP A 248 27.99 13.52 22.85
CA TRP A 248 29.31 13.92 23.26
C TRP A 248 29.04 14.63 24.57
N SER A 249 29.35 13.94 25.67
CA SER A 249 28.70 14.21 26.95
C SER A 249 28.82 15.70 27.16
N PHE A 250 27.71 16.41 27.34
CA PHE A 250 27.74 17.85 27.48
C PHE A 250 28.82 18.28 28.49
N THR A 251 29.02 17.46 29.51
CA THR A 251 30.18 17.42 30.42
C THR A 251 31.55 17.55 29.75
N GLY A 252 31.87 16.70 28.76
CA GLY A 252 33.12 16.73 28.00
C GLY A 252 33.31 18.01 27.19
N PHE A 253 32.24 18.54 26.58
CA PHE A 253 32.31 19.84 25.88
C PHE A 253 32.62 20.99 26.86
N VAL A 254 31.94 21.03 28.00
CA VAL A 254 32.15 22.07 29.01
C VAL A 254 33.55 21.98 29.63
N LEU A 255 34.07 20.77 29.90
CA LEU A 255 35.44 20.58 30.39
C LEU A 255 36.49 21.02 29.36
N PHE A 256 36.28 20.67 28.08
CA PHE A 256 37.18 21.11 27.00
C PHE A 256 37.19 22.64 26.88
N PHE A 257 36.02 23.28 26.83
CA PHE A 257 35.92 24.73 26.72
C PHE A 257 36.54 25.45 27.93
N SER A 258 36.33 24.91 29.13
CA SER A 258 36.93 25.46 30.36
C SER A 258 38.46 25.39 30.33
N ALA A 259 39.05 24.30 29.82
CA ALA A 259 40.50 24.16 29.68
C ALA A 259 41.08 25.16 28.66
N VAL A 260 40.37 25.40 27.55
CA VAL A 260 40.75 26.42 26.56
C VAL A 260 40.73 27.83 27.18
N LEU A 261 39.70 28.18 27.96
CA LEU A 261 39.63 29.48 28.63
C LEU A 261 40.80 29.72 29.60
N ILE A 262 41.20 28.68 30.34
CA ILE A 262 42.36 28.75 31.25
C ILE A 262 43.65 28.95 30.45
N ALA A 263 43.85 28.19 29.36
CA ALA A 263 45.04 28.32 28.52
C ALA A 263 45.13 29.72 27.88
N VAL A 264 44.03 30.22 27.30
CA VAL A 264 43.99 31.56 26.69
C VAL A 264 44.26 32.65 27.73
N GLY A 265 43.64 32.57 28.91
CA GLY A 265 43.85 33.52 29.99
C GLY A 265 45.28 33.48 30.58
N PHE A 266 46.01 32.38 30.39
CA PHE A 266 47.42 32.26 30.78
C PHE A 266 48.37 32.88 29.75
N PHE A 267 48.08 32.75 28.45
CA PHE A 267 48.91 33.29 27.37
C PHE A 267 48.64 34.76 27.03
N LEU A 268 47.43 35.27 27.30
CA LEU A 268 47.05 36.65 27.00
C LEU A 268 46.85 37.45 28.29
N GLU A 269 47.81 38.33 28.60
CA GLU A 269 47.76 39.22 29.78
C GLU A 269 46.46 40.00 29.98
N PRO A 270 45.81 40.57 28.93
CA PRO A 270 44.57 41.32 29.14
C PRO A 270 43.37 40.44 29.53
N TRP A 271 43.49 39.10 29.40
CA TRP A 271 42.37 38.16 29.55
C TRP A 271 42.52 37.27 30.81
N ARG A 272 43.42 37.63 31.74
CA ARG A 272 43.66 36.89 32.99
C ARG A 272 42.40 36.60 33.81
N ASN A 273 41.40 37.47 33.75
CA ASN A 273 40.11 37.27 34.43
C ASN A 273 39.35 36.02 33.93
N MET A 274 39.63 35.53 32.73
CA MET A 274 39.00 34.32 32.17
C MET A 274 39.48 33.02 32.84
N VAL A 275 40.66 33.03 33.48
CA VAL A 275 41.17 31.88 34.23
C VAL A 275 40.21 31.54 35.38
N GLY A 276 39.72 32.55 36.11
CA GLY A 276 38.75 32.36 37.18
C GLY A 276 37.43 31.76 36.70
N VAL A 277 36.95 32.19 35.53
CA VAL A 277 35.71 31.66 34.92
C VAL A 277 35.88 30.19 34.53
N GLY A 278 37.00 29.83 33.89
CA GLY A 278 37.29 28.45 33.52
C GLY A 278 37.37 27.51 34.72
N VAL A 279 38.04 27.93 35.80
CA VAL A 279 38.12 27.14 37.06
C VAL A 279 36.73 26.97 37.70
N ALA A 280 35.93 28.04 37.77
CA ALA A 280 34.58 27.97 38.32
C ALA A 280 33.68 27.01 37.54
N MET A 281 33.77 26.99 36.20
CA MET A 281 33.02 26.06 35.35
C MET A 281 33.42 24.59 35.58
N ILE A 282 34.72 24.30 35.76
CA ILE A 282 35.19 22.95 36.09
C ILE A 282 34.61 22.48 37.43
N PHE A 283 34.66 23.33 38.46
CA PHE A 283 34.08 23.01 39.77
C PHE A 283 32.58 22.76 39.69
N PHE A 284 31.84 23.58 38.93
CA PHE A 284 30.41 23.39 38.72
C PHE A 284 30.13 22.03 38.07
N VAL A 285 30.82 21.70 36.97
CA VAL A 285 30.63 20.41 36.29
C VAL A 285 30.95 19.22 37.20
N LEU A 286 32.00 19.31 38.03
CA LEU A 286 32.34 18.26 39.00
C LEU A 286 31.31 18.14 40.13
N ALA A 287 30.73 19.26 40.59
CA ALA A 287 29.72 19.26 41.64
C ALA A 287 28.39 18.60 41.22
N PHE A 288 27.99 18.78 39.95
CA PHE A 288 26.76 18.20 39.39
C PHE A 288 26.92 16.77 38.85
N ARG A 289 28.13 16.19 38.91
CA ARG A 289 28.40 14.81 38.43
C ARG A 289 28.20 13.74 39.51
N LYS A 290 27.48 14.05 40.60
CA LYS A 290 27.13 13.12 41.68
C LYS A 290 25.88 12.31 41.35
#